data_AF-A0A1Y2CL30-F1
#
_entry.id   AF-A0A1Y2CL30-F1
#
_cell.length_a   1.000
_cell.length_b   1.000
_cell.length_c   1.000
_cell.angle_alpha   90.00
_cell.angle_beta   90.00
_cell.angle_gamma   90.00
#
_symmetry.space_group_name_H-M   'P 1'
#
loop_
_entity.id
_entity.type
_entity.pdbx_description
1 polymer ?
#
loop_
_entity_poly.entity_id
_entity_poly.type
_entity_poly.pdbx_seq_one_letter_code
_entity_poly.pdbx_strand_id
1 'polypeptide(L)'
;MKFKIENYNDSIDLKYEDINVHILPCMENQIIMKNKDGFDYCENPICDENCPINKSAICKHNKTAIGINSIYSNKCECLKGWEGTNCKKRIYIDFSNYSTCSLQFLSKHLGISLIISNFYIIINFGWFFGIKMKKSDEKELDKLYSYSNDECGISSSNFYRKLTLNYFDNDIYIPTDVPKEEVENRKKVFIQDINEESQENSIENEMILNMINKKKEKISKGVGEVYSYIKRKVFQNSNTNGSNSSLAFSQNQTNHLTQSDSQYQNVPYYNSDPDSQDDLQSQCYSQMNMNNNQYILLCSKNAHYLLINTLITYFLYLIMIIVIVISNIDHKKEEDMAIQSINGEWSYKCNLDKYDIFLNIIDIFFFLIILFRGKQIFNHVFIFISTKYIIYSSCVEIILGPLVNLISFVTLNDQIFSKIMFDIILNSIAYLILFISFSWDKIYYILIKEGNNTSVYFRFKRHEKCLIHNSYRCGCKLGKRDKNNKIFIEKYLSIYSYCSTPFHFINGKIKSYNSNSIIEILES
;
A
#
# COMPACT_ATOMS: atom_id res chain seq x y z
N MET A 1 -50.35 25.59 58.75
CA MET A 1 -49.44 25.39 59.91
C MET A 1 -49.70 26.50 60.93
N LYS A 2 -49.48 26.30 62.23
CA LYS A 2 -49.56 27.38 63.24
C LYS A 2 -48.21 27.53 63.92
N PHE A 3 -47.54 28.66 63.69
CA PHE A 3 -46.34 29.03 64.44
C PHE A 3 -46.76 29.70 65.74
N LYS A 4 -46.14 29.30 66.86
CA LYS A 4 -46.28 29.95 68.16
C LYS A 4 -44.89 30.38 68.60
N ILE A 5 -44.63 31.69 68.61
CA ILE A 5 -43.46 32.25 69.27
C ILE A 5 -43.89 32.66 70.68
N GLU A 6 -43.27 32.07 71.69
CA GLU A 6 -43.53 32.41 73.09
C GLU A 6 -42.58 33.53 73.52
N ASN A 7 -43.11 34.75 73.62
CA ASN A 7 -42.44 35.89 74.21
C ASN A 7 -42.97 36.12 75.64
N TYR A 8 -42.07 36.42 76.58
CA TYR A 8 -42.39 36.37 78.00
C TYR A 8 -43.13 37.59 78.57
N ASN A 9 -43.22 38.71 77.84
CA ASN A 9 -43.91 39.94 78.30
C ASN A 9 -44.92 40.55 77.31
N ASP A 10 -44.81 40.34 76.00
CA ASP A 10 -45.68 40.99 74.99
C ASP A 10 -46.08 40.06 73.84
N SER A 11 -47.30 40.19 73.33
CA SER A 11 -47.79 39.42 72.17
C SER A 11 -47.22 39.94 70.85
N ILE A 12 -46.35 39.17 70.20
CA ILE A 12 -45.78 39.50 68.88
C ILE A 12 -46.69 38.98 67.78
N ASP A 13 -47.41 39.89 67.13
CA ASP A 13 -48.37 39.59 66.07
C ASP A 13 -47.65 39.49 64.71
N LEU A 14 -47.30 38.26 64.31
CA LEU A 14 -46.47 37.97 63.12
C LEU A 14 -47.31 38.02 61.83
N LYS A 15 -47.42 39.21 61.24
CA LYS A 15 -48.07 39.43 59.95
C LYS A 15 -47.20 38.95 58.79
N TYR A 16 -47.27 37.66 58.50
CA TYR A 16 -46.74 37.09 57.26
C TYR A 16 -47.73 37.25 56.11
N GLU A 17 -47.21 37.57 54.92
CA GLU A 17 -47.89 37.28 53.66
C GLU A 17 -47.90 35.75 53.42
N ASP A 18 -48.72 35.26 52.48
CA ASP A 18 -49.03 33.83 52.36
C ASP A 18 -47.79 32.92 52.27
N ILE A 19 -47.66 32.02 53.24
CA ILE A 19 -46.52 31.09 53.35
C ILE A 19 -46.68 29.99 52.30
N ASN A 20 -46.07 30.20 51.13
CA ASN A 20 -46.04 29.26 50.01
C ASN A 20 -45.23 28.00 50.37
N VAL A 21 -45.93 26.92 50.75
CA VAL A 21 -45.34 25.60 51.02
C VAL A 21 -45.35 24.76 49.74
N HIS A 22 -44.18 24.62 49.10
CA HIS A 22 -44.01 23.70 47.98
C HIS A 22 -43.77 22.27 48.47
N ILE A 23 -44.79 21.42 48.37
CA ILE A 23 -44.66 19.97 48.58
C ILE A 23 -43.99 19.38 47.33
N LEU A 24 -42.80 18.80 47.50
CA LEU A 24 -42.13 18.06 46.43
C LEU A 24 -42.82 16.71 46.19
N PRO A 25 -43.02 16.28 44.93
CA PRO A 25 -43.53 14.95 44.64
C PRO A 25 -42.51 13.87 45.03
N CYS A 26 -43.00 12.67 45.35
CA CYS A 26 -42.14 11.51 45.56
C CYS A 26 -41.36 11.14 44.28
N MET A 27 -40.17 10.57 44.43
CA MET A 27 -39.38 10.08 43.29
C MET A 27 -40.08 8.91 42.60
N GLU A 28 -39.81 8.66 41.32
CA GLU A 28 -40.52 7.64 40.50
C GLU A 28 -40.52 6.21 41.07
N ASN A 29 -39.59 5.89 41.97
CA ASN A 29 -39.48 4.57 42.61
C ASN A 29 -40.03 4.53 44.06
N GLN A 30 -40.56 5.63 44.59
CA GLN A 30 -41.09 5.75 45.95
C GLN A 30 -42.62 5.58 46.01
N ILE A 31 -43.10 5.14 47.17
CA ILE A 31 -44.53 4.95 47.44
C ILE A 31 -45.09 6.17 48.17
N ILE A 32 -46.22 6.69 47.68
CA ILE A 32 -47.04 7.64 48.43
C ILE A 32 -47.83 6.88 49.50
N MET A 33 -47.54 7.16 50.75
CA MET A 33 -48.15 6.60 51.95
C MET A 33 -48.90 7.70 52.71
N LYS A 34 -49.95 7.37 53.47
CA LYS A 34 -50.68 8.34 54.30
C LYS A 34 -50.41 8.14 55.77
N ASN A 35 -50.06 9.23 56.45
CA ASN A 35 -49.88 9.24 57.90
C ASN A 35 -51.25 9.19 58.62
N LYS A 36 -51.24 9.09 59.96
CA LYS A 36 -52.47 9.00 60.78
C LYS A 36 -53.39 10.22 60.66
N ASP A 37 -52.84 11.37 60.28
CA ASP A 37 -53.56 12.65 60.12
C ASP A 37 -54.03 12.86 58.66
N GLY A 38 -53.76 11.91 57.76
CA GLY A 38 -54.16 11.94 56.35
C GLY A 38 -53.19 12.64 55.39
N PHE A 39 -52.03 13.11 55.88
CA PHE A 39 -51.00 13.70 55.03
C PHE A 39 -50.23 12.64 54.24
N ASP A 40 -50.00 12.92 52.96
CA ASP A 40 -49.17 12.12 52.07
C ASP A 40 -47.67 12.29 52.41
N TYR A 41 -46.93 11.19 52.46
CA TYR A 41 -45.47 11.15 52.63
C TYR A 41 -44.84 10.03 51.78
N CYS A 42 -43.54 10.13 51.50
CA CYS A 42 -42.84 9.21 50.60
C CYS A 42 -42.09 8.11 51.37
N GLU A 43 -42.33 6.85 51.05
CA GLU A 43 -41.52 5.72 51.52
C GLU A 43 -40.74 5.06 50.38
N ASN A 44 -39.61 4.44 50.72
CA ASN A 44 -38.92 3.53 49.81
C ASN A 44 -39.62 2.15 49.83
N PRO A 45 -39.79 1.49 48.68
CA PRO A 45 -40.47 0.19 48.61
C PRO A 45 -39.65 -0.91 49.28
N ILE A 46 -40.30 -1.70 50.13
CA ILE A 46 -39.73 -2.88 50.80
C ILE A 46 -39.85 -4.09 49.86
N CYS A 47 -38.74 -4.70 49.47
CA CYS A 47 -38.69 -5.95 48.71
C CYS A 47 -38.20 -7.11 49.59
N ASP A 48 -38.32 -8.34 49.08
CA ASP A 48 -37.75 -9.57 49.65
C ASP A 48 -36.24 -9.44 49.90
N GLU A 49 -35.73 -9.98 51.01
CA GLU A 49 -34.30 -9.93 51.40
C GLU A 49 -33.37 -10.61 50.38
N ASN A 50 -33.90 -11.52 49.55
CA ASN A 50 -33.17 -12.13 48.45
C ASN A 50 -32.92 -11.16 47.28
N CYS A 51 -33.66 -10.04 47.21
CA CYS A 51 -33.50 -9.03 46.18
C CYS A 51 -32.19 -8.24 46.40
N PRO A 52 -31.22 -8.29 45.46
CA PRO A 52 -29.91 -7.67 45.62
C PRO A 52 -29.95 -6.16 45.28
N ILE A 53 -30.73 -5.42 46.08
CA ILE A 53 -30.88 -3.96 45.98
C ILE A 53 -29.50 -3.29 46.03
N ASN A 54 -29.27 -2.31 45.17
CA ASN A 54 -27.99 -1.59 45.00
C ASN A 54 -26.81 -2.44 44.51
N LYS A 55 -27.03 -3.69 44.06
CA LYS A 55 -25.99 -4.56 43.47
C LYS A 55 -26.35 -5.03 42.06
N SER A 56 -27.49 -5.68 41.90
CA SER A 56 -28.00 -6.14 40.60
C SER A 56 -29.51 -5.93 40.41
N ALA A 57 -30.19 -5.38 41.42
CA ALA A 57 -31.61 -5.05 41.36
C ALA A 57 -31.90 -3.65 41.93
N ILE A 58 -33.08 -3.15 41.57
CA ILE A 58 -33.79 -2.06 42.23
C ILE A 58 -35.16 -2.57 42.68
N CYS A 59 -35.60 -2.18 43.88
CA CYS A 59 -36.97 -2.42 44.29
C CYS A 59 -37.86 -1.34 43.67
N LYS A 60 -38.89 -1.73 42.93
CA LYS A 60 -39.94 -0.82 42.44
C LYS A 60 -41.27 -1.17 43.07
N HIS A 61 -42.04 -0.14 43.40
CA HIS A 61 -43.42 -0.35 43.83
C HIS A 61 -44.31 -0.81 42.67
N ASN A 62 -45.35 -1.58 42.97
CA ASN A 62 -46.40 -1.85 41.99
C ASN A 62 -47.36 -0.66 41.91
N LYS A 63 -47.61 -0.15 40.70
CA LYS A 63 -48.48 1.00 40.44
C LYS A 63 -49.97 0.72 40.73
N THR A 64 -50.40 -0.53 40.88
CA THR A 64 -51.77 -0.87 41.30
C THR A 64 -51.96 -0.93 42.82
N ALA A 65 -50.88 -0.96 43.60
CA ALA A 65 -50.91 -1.12 45.07
C ALA A 65 -50.74 0.23 45.81
N ILE A 66 -51.70 1.13 45.62
CA ILE A 66 -51.68 2.48 46.22
C ILE A 66 -51.73 2.37 47.76
N GLY A 67 -50.78 2.99 48.46
CA GLY A 67 -50.73 3.03 49.93
C GLY A 67 -50.35 1.71 50.62
N ILE A 68 -49.79 0.72 49.89
CA ILE A 68 -49.40 -0.59 50.45
C ILE A 68 -47.91 -0.85 50.18
N ASN A 69 -47.06 -0.53 51.16
CA ASN A 69 -45.65 -0.89 51.16
C ASN A 69 -45.45 -2.29 51.75
N SER A 70 -45.32 -3.32 50.91
CA SER A 70 -45.19 -4.73 51.33
C SER A 70 -44.27 -5.52 50.41
N ILE A 71 -43.57 -6.49 50.99
CA ILE A 71 -42.71 -7.45 50.27
C ILE A 71 -43.47 -8.14 49.12
N TYR A 72 -44.77 -8.41 49.29
CA TYR A 72 -45.61 -9.06 48.29
C TYR A 72 -46.25 -8.09 47.28
N SER A 73 -46.32 -6.78 47.57
CA SER A 73 -46.84 -5.78 46.64
C SER A 73 -45.75 -5.18 45.75
N ASN A 74 -44.50 -5.15 46.21
CA ASN A 74 -43.37 -4.56 45.49
C ASN A 74 -42.65 -5.59 44.60
N LYS A 75 -41.96 -5.11 43.56
CA LYS A 75 -41.26 -5.94 42.57
C LYS A 75 -39.76 -5.67 42.61
N CYS A 76 -38.98 -6.74 42.76
CA CYS A 76 -37.55 -6.75 42.45
C CYS A 76 -37.38 -6.65 40.93
N GLU A 77 -36.86 -5.54 40.41
CA GLU A 77 -36.55 -5.35 38.99
C GLU A 77 -35.03 -5.34 38.79
N CYS A 78 -34.54 -6.12 37.81
CA CYS A 78 -33.11 -6.23 37.58
C CYS A 78 -32.54 -4.98 36.91
N LEU A 79 -31.34 -4.60 37.32
CA LEU A 79 -30.53 -3.62 36.60
C LEU A 79 -30.16 -4.19 35.23
N LYS A 80 -29.87 -3.30 34.26
CA LYS A 80 -29.36 -3.71 32.94
C LYS A 80 -28.16 -4.65 33.11
N GLY A 81 -28.11 -5.68 32.27
CA GLY A 81 -27.13 -6.76 32.36
C GLY A 81 -27.43 -7.85 33.39
N TRP A 82 -28.58 -7.85 34.06
CA TRP A 82 -28.96 -8.88 35.03
C TRP A 82 -30.36 -9.45 34.76
N GLU A 83 -30.53 -10.75 35.02
CA GLU A 83 -31.77 -11.49 34.79
C GLU A 83 -31.98 -12.64 35.80
N GLY A 84 -33.06 -13.39 35.60
CA GLY A 84 -33.44 -14.52 36.43
C GLY A 84 -34.06 -14.13 37.77
N THR A 85 -34.43 -15.13 38.57
CA THR A 85 -34.99 -14.91 39.91
C THR A 85 -33.97 -14.19 40.80
N ASN A 86 -34.43 -13.12 41.45
CA ASN A 86 -33.60 -12.26 42.29
C ASN A 86 -32.35 -11.69 41.60
N CYS A 87 -32.36 -11.56 40.27
CA CYS A 87 -31.30 -10.87 39.50
C CYS A 87 -29.89 -11.42 39.77
N LYS A 88 -29.78 -12.73 39.99
CA LYS A 88 -28.52 -13.43 40.31
C LYS A 88 -27.75 -13.89 39.06
N LYS A 89 -28.41 -13.99 37.91
CA LYS A 89 -27.76 -14.35 36.63
C LYS A 89 -27.38 -13.07 35.87
N ARG A 90 -26.16 -13.00 35.36
CA ARG A 90 -25.73 -11.95 34.43
C ARG A 90 -26.22 -12.26 33.02
N ILE A 91 -26.74 -11.26 32.33
CA ILE A 91 -26.93 -11.28 30.88
C ILE A 91 -25.56 -11.00 30.26
N TYR A 92 -24.89 -12.05 29.80
CA TYR A 92 -23.72 -11.94 28.94
C TYR A 92 -24.17 -11.81 27.48
N ILE A 93 -23.56 -10.89 26.73
CA ILE A 93 -23.69 -10.89 25.28
C ILE A 93 -22.86 -12.07 24.74
N ASP A 94 -23.40 -12.83 23.77
CA ASP A 94 -22.90 -14.14 23.31
C ASP A 94 -21.64 -14.06 22.41
N PHE A 95 -20.65 -13.31 22.89
CA PHE A 95 -19.24 -13.35 22.48
C PHE A 95 -18.39 -14.10 23.54
N SER A 96 -19.04 -14.81 24.47
CA SER A 96 -18.49 -15.12 25.81
C SER A 96 -17.40 -16.18 25.84
N ASN A 97 -17.25 -16.98 24.79
CA ASN A 97 -16.36 -18.13 24.81
C ASN A 97 -14.95 -17.75 24.33
N TYR A 98 -13.93 -18.10 25.11
CA TYR A 98 -12.51 -17.87 24.76
C TYR A 98 -12.17 -18.38 23.35
N SER A 99 -12.73 -19.52 22.95
CA SER A 99 -12.57 -20.13 21.61
C SER A 99 -13.00 -19.18 20.48
N THR A 100 -14.06 -18.39 20.66
CA THR A 100 -14.53 -17.42 19.65
C THR A 100 -13.55 -16.25 19.53
N CYS A 101 -13.06 -15.71 20.65
CA CYS A 101 -12.04 -14.65 20.62
C CYS A 101 -10.72 -15.15 20.02
N SER A 102 -10.25 -16.34 20.42
CA SER A 102 -8.97 -16.88 19.93
C SER A 102 -9.02 -17.27 18.46
N LEU A 103 -10.17 -17.76 17.96
CA LEU A 103 -10.40 -17.96 16.53
C LEU A 103 -10.42 -16.63 15.77
N GLN A 104 -11.11 -15.60 16.27
CA GLN A 104 -11.14 -14.27 15.63
C GLN A 104 -9.74 -13.63 15.57
N PHE A 105 -9.01 -13.69 16.69
CA PHE A 105 -7.61 -13.24 16.79
C PHE A 105 -6.70 -13.99 15.81
N LEU A 106 -6.80 -15.32 15.77
CA LEU A 106 -6.05 -16.16 14.84
C LEU A 106 -6.38 -15.80 13.39
N SER A 107 -7.65 -15.82 12.98
CA SER A 107 -8.06 -15.50 11.61
C SER A 107 -7.64 -14.10 11.16
N LYS A 108 -7.69 -13.09 12.06
CA LYS A 108 -7.20 -11.73 11.80
C LYS A 108 -5.71 -11.73 11.46
N HIS A 109 -4.86 -12.23 12.37
CA HIS A 109 -3.40 -12.14 12.23
C HIS A 109 -2.84 -13.10 11.18
N LEU A 110 -3.49 -14.24 10.92
CA LEU A 110 -3.21 -15.09 9.77
C LEU A 110 -3.51 -14.38 8.44
N GLY A 111 -4.65 -13.70 8.34
CA GLY A 111 -5.03 -12.96 7.13
C GLY A 111 -4.04 -11.83 6.80
N ILE A 112 -3.77 -10.96 7.79
CA ILE A 112 -2.87 -9.82 7.63
C ILE A 112 -1.44 -10.28 7.29
N SER A 113 -0.90 -11.26 8.01
CA SER A 113 0.48 -11.75 7.74
C SER A 113 0.63 -12.47 6.41
N LEU A 114 -0.41 -13.14 5.90
CA LEU A 114 -0.42 -13.69 4.55
C LEU A 114 -0.41 -12.57 3.49
N ILE A 115 -1.17 -11.50 3.69
CA ILE A 115 -1.18 -10.31 2.80
C ILE A 115 0.20 -9.65 2.81
N ILE A 116 0.76 -9.37 3.99
CA ILE A 116 2.11 -8.80 4.19
C ILE A 116 3.18 -9.65 3.50
N SER A 117 3.13 -10.97 3.66
CA SER A 117 4.12 -11.89 3.07
C SER A 117 4.06 -11.87 1.53
N ASN A 118 2.86 -11.92 0.95
CA ASN A 118 2.68 -11.81 -0.50
C ASN A 118 3.13 -10.44 -1.03
N PHE A 119 2.78 -9.36 -0.33
CA PHE A 119 3.19 -8.01 -0.70
C PHE A 119 4.71 -7.83 -0.63
N TYR A 120 5.36 -8.32 0.42
CA TYR A 120 6.82 -8.31 0.56
C TYR A 120 7.49 -9.11 -0.57
N ILE A 121 6.98 -10.30 -0.92
CA ILE A 121 7.50 -11.08 -2.06
C ILE A 121 7.40 -10.26 -3.36
N ILE A 122 6.20 -9.77 -3.72
CA ILE A 122 6.00 -9.07 -5.00
C ILE A 122 6.79 -7.75 -5.08
N ILE A 123 6.89 -7.00 -3.98
CA ILE A 123 7.76 -5.80 -3.91
C ILE A 123 9.21 -6.21 -4.17
N ASN A 124 9.77 -7.20 -3.48
CA ASN A 124 11.18 -7.53 -3.65
C ASN A 124 11.50 -8.23 -4.97
N PHE A 125 10.58 -8.98 -5.56
CA PHE A 125 10.73 -9.46 -6.95
C PHE A 125 10.78 -8.27 -7.93
N GLY A 126 9.92 -7.26 -7.75
CA GLY A 126 9.98 -5.99 -8.49
C GLY A 126 11.25 -5.17 -8.26
N TRP A 127 11.97 -5.41 -7.16
CA TRP A 127 13.28 -4.82 -6.85
C TRP A 127 14.44 -5.59 -7.52
N PHE A 128 14.46 -6.92 -7.45
CA PHE A 128 15.55 -7.73 -8.02
C PHE A 128 15.51 -7.85 -9.56
N PHE A 129 14.31 -7.84 -10.16
CA PHE A 129 14.15 -7.96 -11.61
C PHE A 129 13.86 -6.63 -12.31
N GLY A 130 13.49 -5.59 -11.56
CA GLY A 130 13.30 -4.25 -12.11
C GLY A 130 14.62 -3.63 -12.58
N ILE A 131 14.65 -3.07 -13.79
CA ILE A 131 15.85 -2.37 -14.29
C ILE A 131 15.81 -0.91 -13.83
N LYS A 132 16.59 -0.59 -12.80
CA LYS A 132 16.82 0.79 -12.34
C LYS A 132 17.54 1.57 -13.44
N MET A 133 16.96 2.67 -13.90
CA MET A 133 17.60 3.55 -14.90
C MET A 133 18.36 4.67 -14.18
N LYS A 134 19.68 4.86 -14.45
CA LYS A 134 20.33 6.14 -14.14
C LYS A 134 19.94 7.16 -15.23
N LYS A 135 20.05 8.46 -14.92
CA LYS A 135 19.77 9.56 -15.88
C LYS A 135 20.79 9.64 -17.03
N SER A 136 21.95 9.00 -16.88
CA SER A 136 22.96 8.78 -17.93
C SER A 136 22.44 7.78 -18.95
N ASP A 137 22.09 6.60 -18.48
CA ASP A 137 21.88 5.38 -19.27
C ASP A 137 20.66 5.52 -20.19
N GLU A 138 19.65 6.30 -19.76
CA GLU A 138 18.51 6.73 -20.57
C GLU A 138 18.99 7.22 -21.95
N LYS A 139 19.94 8.17 -21.99
CA LYS A 139 20.49 8.76 -23.22
C LYS A 139 21.27 7.79 -24.11
N GLU A 140 21.63 6.61 -23.61
CA GLU A 140 22.55 5.69 -24.27
C GLU A 140 21.89 4.38 -24.71
N LEU A 141 20.93 3.93 -23.91
CA LEU A 141 19.82 3.08 -24.35
C LEU A 141 19.14 3.68 -25.60
N ASP A 142 18.97 5.00 -25.60
CA ASP A 142 18.45 5.75 -26.74
C ASP A 142 19.36 5.70 -27.97
N LYS A 143 20.70 5.73 -27.81
CA LYS A 143 21.65 5.54 -28.94
C LYS A 143 21.54 4.12 -29.51
N LEU A 144 21.48 3.11 -28.64
CA LEU A 144 21.36 1.68 -29.01
C LEU A 144 20.19 1.41 -29.94
N TYR A 145 19.03 2.02 -29.67
CA TYR A 145 17.84 1.85 -30.50
C TYR A 145 17.80 2.71 -31.76
N SER A 146 18.73 3.64 -32.00
CA SER A 146 18.94 4.16 -33.36
C SER A 146 19.48 3.04 -34.25
N TYR A 147 20.64 2.48 -33.88
CA TYR A 147 21.32 1.44 -34.67
C TYR A 147 20.45 0.19 -34.92
N SER A 148 19.64 -0.23 -33.95
CA SER A 148 18.80 -1.44 -34.08
C SER A 148 17.57 -1.30 -35.00
N ASN A 149 17.45 -0.23 -35.79
CA ASN A 149 16.38 -0.07 -36.79
C ASN A 149 16.90 0.13 -38.22
N ASP A 150 18.20 0.42 -38.37
CA ASP A 150 18.80 0.73 -39.67
C ASP A 150 19.48 -0.52 -40.28
N GLU A 151 19.74 -1.58 -39.49
CA GLU A 151 20.28 -2.87 -39.94
C GLU A 151 19.45 -4.06 -39.42
N CYS A 152 18.89 -4.84 -40.35
CA CYS A 152 18.04 -6.00 -40.05
C CYS A 152 18.86 -7.27 -39.73
N GLY A 153 19.65 -7.23 -38.66
CA GLY A 153 20.49 -8.38 -38.25
C GLY A 153 20.94 -8.44 -36.78
N ILE A 154 20.69 -7.41 -35.97
CA ILE A 154 21.20 -7.37 -34.58
C ILE A 154 20.38 -8.31 -33.67
N SER A 155 20.96 -9.48 -33.37
CA SER A 155 20.39 -10.46 -32.44
C SER A 155 20.08 -9.87 -31.07
N SER A 156 18.97 -10.32 -30.47
CA SER A 156 18.43 -9.80 -29.19
C SER A 156 19.38 -9.93 -28.00
N SER A 157 20.37 -10.84 -28.07
CA SER A 157 21.43 -11.01 -27.06
C SER A 157 22.30 -9.76 -26.89
N ASN A 158 22.67 -9.11 -28.00
CA ASN A 158 23.50 -7.91 -27.99
C ASN A 158 22.79 -6.71 -27.32
N PHE A 159 21.46 -6.69 -27.32
CA PHE A 159 20.72 -5.62 -26.65
C PHE A 159 20.80 -5.74 -25.11
N TYR A 160 20.54 -6.93 -24.55
CA TYR A 160 20.70 -7.15 -23.10
C TYR A 160 22.15 -6.90 -22.66
N ARG A 161 23.13 -7.37 -23.44
CA ARG A 161 24.57 -7.18 -23.19
C ARG A 161 24.99 -5.72 -23.02
N LYS A 162 24.37 -4.77 -23.74
CA LYS A 162 24.71 -3.34 -23.62
C LYS A 162 23.74 -2.53 -22.74
N LEU A 163 22.71 -3.19 -22.21
CA LEU A 163 21.93 -2.67 -21.07
C LEU A 163 22.66 -2.88 -19.74
N THR A 164 23.39 -4.00 -19.61
CA THR A 164 24.16 -4.35 -18.42
C THR A 164 25.52 -3.64 -18.35
N LEU A 165 26.27 -3.58 -19.46
CA LEU A 165 27.62 -2.97 -19.51
C LEU A 165 27.64 -1.53 -18.96
N ASN A 166 26.80 -0.64 -19.49
CA ASN A 166 26.74 0.77 -19.09
C ASN A 166 26.37 0.99 -17.61
N TYR A 167 25.91 -0.07 -16.93
CA TYR A 167 25.63 0.00 -15.50
C TYR A 167 26.89 -0.09 -14.63
N PHE A 168 28.00 -0.63 -15.16
CA PHE A 168 29.23 -0.97 -14.43
C PHE A 168 30.46 -0.12 -14.74
N ASP A 169 30.43 0.79 -15.73
CA ASP A 169 31.55 1.71 -16.02
C ASP A 169 31.68 2.86 -15.00
N ASN A 170 31.96 2.49 -13.74
CA ASN A 170 32.77 3.28 -12.81
C ASN A 170 33.99 2.39 -12.46
N ASP A 171 35.17 3.00 -12.39
CA ASP A 171 36.44 2.41 -11.92
C ASP A 171 37.25 1.55 -12.92
N ILE A 172 37.01 1.65 -14.24
CA ILE A 172 37.99 1.25 -15.28
C ILE A 172 38.23 2.41 -16.24
N TYR A 173 39.50 2.80 -16.41
CA TYR A 173 39.92 3.92 -17.25
C TYR A 173 40.53 3.40 -18.57
N ILE A 174 39.92 3.76 -19.71
CA ILE A 174 40.38 3.36 -21.06
C ILE A 174 40.67 4.62 -21.87
N PRO A 175 41.89 4.80 -22.43
CA PRO A 175 42.21 5.92 -23.30
C PRO A 175 41.43 5.86 -24.63
N THR A 176 41.03 7.02 -25.15
CA THR A 176 40.40 7.17 -26.46
C THR A 176 41.28 8.01 -27.39
N ASP A 177 41.58 7.51 -28.58
CA ASP A 177 41.74 8.34 -29.79
C ASP A 177 41.81 7.46 -31.06
N VAL A 178 40.99 7.76 -32.08
CA VAL A 178 41.07 7.20 -33.44
C VAL A 178 40.60 8.27 -34.46
N PRO A 179 41.36 8.56 -35.54
CA PRO A 179 40.97 9.53 -36.59
C PRO A 179 39.80 9.08 -37.49
N LYS A 180 39.35 9.98 -38.38
CA LYS A 180 38.04 9.89 -39.07
C LYS A 180 38.02 9.36 -40.52
N GLU A 181 39.16 9.11 -41.15
CA GLU A 181 39.19 8.96 -42.62
C GLU A 181 38.74 7.59 -43.18
N GLU A 182 38.64 6.53 -42.37
CA GLU A 182 38.27 5.20 -42.88
C GLU A 182 36.76 5.00 -43.16
N VAL A 183 35.93 6.04 -42.94
CA VAL A 183 34.46 5.95 -43.03
C VAL A 183 33.95 5.97 -44.48
N GLU A 184 34.70 6.51 -45.44
CA GLU A 184 34.18 6.71 -46.81
C GLU A 184 34.27 5.46 -47.72
N ASN A 185 35.26 4.59 -47.52
CA ASN A 185 35.47 3.45 -48.41
C ASN A 185 34.41 2.35 -48.27
N ARG A 186 33.81 2.15 -47.09
CA ARG A 186 32.78 1.12 -46.87
C ARG A 186 31.44 1.40 -47.58
N LYS A 187 31.18 2.66 -47.98
CA LYS A 187 29.94 3.04 -48.70
C LYS A 187 29.84 2.48 -50.13
N LYS A 188 30.93 2.06 -50.75
CA LYS A 188 30.95 1.66 -52.17
C LYS A 188 30.59 0.19 -52.43
N VAL A 189 30.59 -0.67 -51.41
CA VAL A 189 30.29 -2.11 -51.55
C VAL A 189 28.79 -2.39 -51.38
N PHE A 190 28.10 -1.65 -50.52
CA PHE A 190 26.71 -1.93 -50.12
C PHE A 190 25.62 -1.53 -51.13
N ILE A 191 26.00 -0.97 -52.29
CA ILE A 191 25.04 -0.42 -53.27
C ILE A 191 24.65 -1.46 -54.34
N GLN A 192 25.34 -2.60 -54.41
CA GLN A 192 25.18 -3.57 -55.50
C GLN A 192 24.06 -4.59 -55.26
N ASP A 193 23.73 -4.90 -54.00
CA ASP A 193 22.80 -5.98 -53.63
C ASP A 193 21.32 -5.55 -53.49
N ILE A 194 21.01 -4.26 -53.70
CA ILE A 194 19.68 -3.67 -53.40
C ILE A 194 18.70 -3.76 -54.60
N ASN A 195 19.17 -4.18 -55.79
CA ASN A 195 18.45 -3.94 -57.05
C ASN A 195 17.48 -5.04 -57.55
N GLU A 196 17.36 -6.20 -56.90
CA GLU A 196 16.55 -7.32 -57.43
C GLU A 196 15.19 -7.55 -56.76
N GLU A 197 14.88 -6.95 -55.60
CA GLU A 197 13.65 -7.25 -54.82
C GLU A 197 12.63 -6.09 -54.82
N SER A 198 12.16 -5.66 -56.01
CA SER A 198 11.22 -4.51 -56.10
C SER A 198 10.18 -4.54 -57.25
N GLN A 199 9.56 -5.70 -57.55
CA GLN A 199 8.41 -5.79 -58.47
C GLN A 199 7.20 -6.58 -57.93
N GLU A 200 6.65 -6.18 -56.79
CA GLU A 200 5.25 -6.47 -56.44
C GLU A 200 4.67 -5.38 -55.51
N ASN A 201 3.33 -5.34 -55.34
CA ASN A 201 2.58 -4.39 -54.48
C ASN A 201 2.40 -2.92 -54.97
N SER A 202 2.10 -2.72 -56.26
CA SER A 202 1.66 -1.40 -56.77
C SER A 202 0.23 -1.00 -56.35
N ILE A 203 -0.66 -1.96 -56.06
CA ILE A 203 -2.12 -1.73 -55.91
C ILE A 203 -2.52 -1.24 -54.51
N GLU A 204 -1.87 -1.72 -53.44
CA GLU A 204 -2.27 -1.38 -52.06
C GLU A 204 -1.99 0.11 -51.71
N ASN A 205 -0.94 0.69 -52.31
CA ASN A 205 -0.48 2.05 -52.04
C ASN A 205 -1.51 3.13 -52.42
N GLU A 206 -2.32 2.91 -53.47
CA GLU A 206 -3.33 3.89 -53.91
C GLU A 206 -4.51 4.01 -52.92
N MET A 207 -4.93 2.91 -52.30
CA MET A 207 -5.94 2.95 -51.23
C MET A 207 -5.45 3.76 -50.01
N ILE A 208 -4.21 3.53 -49.59
CA ILE A 208 -3.61 4.21 -48.44
C ILE A 208 -3.49 5.71 -48.70
N LEU A 209 -3.04 6.12 -49.89
CA LEU A 209 -2.90 7.53 -50.27
C LEU A 209 -4.25 8.27 -50.23
N ASN A 210 -5.31 7.64 -50.71
CA ASN A 210 -6.67 8.18 -50.67
C ASN A 210 -7.22 8.32 -49.23
N MET A 211 -6.94 7.36 -48.33
CA MET A 211 -7.29 7.50 -46.92
C MET A 211 -6.54 8.64 -46.22
N ILE A 212 -5.27 8.85 -46.55
CA ILE A 212 -4.45 9.96 -45.99
C ILE A 212 -5.02 11.32 -46.41
N ASN A 213 -5.34 11.50 -47.69
CA ASN A 213 -5.85 12.78 -48.20
C ASN A 213 -7.23 13.13 -47.59
N LYS A 214 -8.14 12.16 -47.49
CA LYS A 214 -9.45 12.31 -46.83
C LYS A 214 -9.36 12.63 -45.32
N LYS A 215 -8.20 12.35 -44.70
CA LYS A 215 -7.91 12.67 -43.29
C LYS A 215 -7.29 14.07 -43.12
N LYS A 216 -6.45 14.52 -44.05
CA LYS A 216 -5.90 15.91 -44.08
C LYS A 216 -7.02 16.95 -44.16
N GLU A 217 -8.04 16.72 -45.00
CA GLU A 217 -9.15 17.66 -45.21
C GLU A 217 -10.03 17.89 -43.97
N LYS A 218 -10.10 16.91 -43.06
CA LYS A 218 -10.78 17.07 -41.76
C LYS A 218 -9.95 17.87 -40.75
N ILE A 219 -8.63 17.85 -40.88
CA ILE A 219 -7.71 18.53 -39.94
C ILE A 219 -7.63 20.04 -40.26
N SER A 220 -7.61 20.43 -41.54
CA SER A 220 -7.56 21.85 -41.93
C SER A 220 -8.73 22.67 -41.38
N LYS A 221 -9.94 22.10 -41.36
CA LYS A 221 -11.15 22.75 -40.84
C LYS A 221 -11.11 23.00 -39.33
N GLY A 222 -10.51 22.10 -38.53
CA GLY A 222 -10.40 22.25 -37.07
C GLY A 222 -9.31 23.20 -36.57
N VAL A 223 -8.27 23.48 -37.37
CA VAL A 223 -7.14 24.35 -36.95
C VAL A 223 -7.52 25.83 -36.95
N GLY A 224 -8.42 26.27 -37.84
CA GLY A 224 -8.83 27.67 -37.94
C GLY A 224 -9.51 28.21 -36.68
N GLU A 225 -10.39 27.41 -36.06
CA GLU A 225 -11.13 27.78 -34.86
C GLU A 225 -10.19 28.03 -33.66
N VAL A 226 -9.24 27.12 -33.44
CA VAL A 226 -8.25 27.20 -32.34
C VAL A 226 -7.36 28.45 -32.46
N TYR A 227 -6.94 28.79 -33.68
CA TYR A 227 -6.11 29.97 -33.92
C TYR A 227 -6.84 31.28 -33.60
N SER A 228 -8.15 31.33 -33.86
CA SER A 228 -9.00 32.48 -33.51
C SER A 228 -9.15 32.70 -32.00
N TYR A 229 -9.18 31.61 -31.22
CA TYR A 229 -9.30 31.65 -29.75
C TYR A 229 -8.01 32.16 -29.10
N ILE A 230 -6.85 31.65 -29.51
CA ILE A 230 -5.54 32.03 -28.94
C ILE A 230 -5.27 33.52 -29.16
N LYS A 231 -5.51 34.04 -30.37
CA LYS A 231 -5.29 35.47 -30.69
C LYS A 231 -6.11 36.42 -29.80
N ARG A 232 -7.27 35.97 -29.29
CA ARG A 232 -8.14 36.77 -28.41
C ARG A 232 -7.64 36.84 -26.95
N LYS A 233 -6.89 35.84 -26.47
CA LYS A 233 -6.32 35.84 -25.10
C LYS A 233 -5.03 36.65 -24.96
N VAL A 234 -4.17 36.66 -25.99
CA VAL A 234 -2.87 37.36 -25.92
C VAL A 234 -3.02 38.87 -25.73
N PHE A 235 -4.09 39.47 -26.26
CA PHE A 235 -4.34 40.92 -26.18
C PHE A 235 -4.87 41.44 -24.82
N GLN A 236 -5.17 40.56 -23.86
CA GLN A 236 -5.76 40.97 -22.56
C GLN A 236 -4.75 41.00 -21.41
N ASN A 237 -3.51 40.52 -21.61
CA ASN A 237 -2.58 40.22 -20.51
C ASN A 237 -1.41 41.22 -20.37
N SER A 238 -1.55 42.42 -20.94
CA SER A 238 -0.52 43.47 -20.97
C SER A 238 -1.00 44.80 -20.36
N ASN A 239 -1.46 44.79 -19.10
CA ASN A 239 -1.68 46.00 -18.29
C ASN A 239 -1.89 45.71 -16.78
N THR A 240 -0.83 45.39 -16.05
CA THR A 240 -0.76 45.56 -14.58
C THR A 240 0.70 45.76 -14.16
N ASN A 241 1.08 47.00 -13.86
CA ASN A 241 2.38 47.36 -13.30
C ASN A 241 2.24 47.77 -11.83
N GLY A 242 3.26 47.42 -11.03
CA GLY A 242 3.68 48.21 -9.86
C GLY A 242 3.08 47.86 -8.49
N SER A 243 3.92 47.32 -7.61
CA SER A 243 4.21 47.92 -6.31
C SER A 243 5.54 47.37 -5.76
N ASN A 244 6.34 48.23 -5.12
CA ASN A 244 7.66 47.86 -4.58
C ASN A 244 7.56 47.46 -3.10
N SER A 245 8.38 46.52 -2.67
CA SER A 245 8.94 46.54 -1.31
C SER A 245 10.34 45.92 -1.30
N SER A 246 11.27 46.60 -0.63
CA SER A 246 12.69 46.22 -0.54
C SER A 246 13.05 45.83 0.89
N LEU A 247 13.79 44.73 1.05
CA LEU A 247 14.50 44.43 2.29
C LEU A 247 15.81 43.72 1.94
N ALA A 248 16.93 44.24 2.43
CA ALA A 248 18.28 43.80 2.10
C ALA A 248 18.94 43.10 3.29
N PHE A 249 19.86 42.17 3.04
CA PHE A 249 20.77 41.70 4.07
C PHE A 249 22.15 41.28 3.54
N SER A 250 23.17 41.94 4.08
CA SER A 250 24.58 41.54 4.23
C SER A 250 25.28 40.70 3.13
N GLN A 251 26.28 41.32 2.48
CA GLN A 251 27.46 40.62 1.98
C GLN A 251 28.58 40.69 3.04
N ASN A 252 29.42 39.64 3.13
CA ASN A 252 30.87 39.84 3.26
C ASN A 252 31.69 38.56 3.00
N GLN A 253 32.79 38.74 2.27
CA GLN A 253 34.15 38.14 2.34
C GLN A 253 34.33 36.73 2.95
N THR A 254 35.19 35.84 2.42
CA THR A 254 36.60 36.11 2.06
C THR A 254 37.14 35.36 0.81
N ASN A 255 38.27 35.84 0.28
CA ASN A 255 39.16 35.16 -0.67
C ASN A 255 40.49 34.80 0.02
N HIS A 256 41.20 33.74 -0.41
CA HIS A 256 42.60 33.79 -0.90
C HIS A 256 43.30 32.40 -1.04
N LEU A 257 44.07 32.23 -2.14
CA LEU A 257 45.28 31.39 -2.31
C LEU A 257 45.15 29.85 -2.15
N THR A 258 46.05 29.01 -2.70
CA THR A 258 47.33 29.19 -3.45
C THR A 258 47.33 28.48 -4.82
N GLN A 259 48.30 28.85 -5.68
CA GLN A 259 48.72 28.07 -6.86
C GLN A 259 49.82 27.05 -6.49
N SER A 260 50.05 26.05 -7.34
CA SER A 260 51.32 25.29 -7.41
C SER A 260 51.45 24.61 -8.79
N ASP A 261 52.60 24.78 -9.45
CA ASP A 261 52.81 24.35 -10.84
C ASP A 261 53.45 22.96 -11.01
N SER A 262 53.20 22.37 -12.18
CA SER A 262 54.06 21.46 -12.97
C SER A 262 54.93 20.38 -12.30
N GLN A 263 54.83 19.15 -12.83
CA GLN A 263 55.97 18.50 -13.50
C GLN A 263 55.54 17.38 -14.45
N TYR A 264 56.16 17.31 -15.63
CA TYR A 264 56.06 16.20 -16.58
C TYR A 264 57.23 15.24 -16.38
N GLN A 265 57.02 13.93 -16.57
CA GLN A 265 58.10 12.96 -16.79
C GLN A 265 57.78 12.05 -17.97
N ASN A 266 58.81 11.68 -18.72
CA ASN A 266 58.69 10.85 -19.93
C ASN A 266 58.71 9.36 -19.58
N VAL A 267 57.90 8.57 -20.28
CA VAL A 267 57.89 7.09 -20.22
C VAL A 267 58.32 6.56 -21.59
N PRO A 268 59.24 5.58 -21.69
CA PRO A 268 59.77 5.12 -22.96
C PRO A 268 58.74 4.32 -23.77
N TYR A 269 58.74 4.53 -25.09
CA TYR A 269 57.88 3.84 -26.04
C TYR A 269 58.49 2.48 -26.43
N TYR A 270 57.77 1.39 -26.17
CA TYR A 270 58.13 0.06 -26.65
C TYR A 270 57.32 -0.29 -27.90
N ASN A 271 58.00 -0.60 -28.99
CA ASN A 271 57.36 -1.17 -30.18
C ASN A 271 57.05 -2.65 -29.93
N SER A 272 55.85 -3.09 -30.33
CA SER A 272 55.43 -4.50 -30.34
C SER A 272 54.69 -4.78 -31.65
N ASP A 273 54.97 -5.91 -32.28
CA ASP A 273 54.54 -6.19 -33.67
C ASP A 273 53.02 -6.35 -33.85
N PRO A 274 52.47 -6.05 -35.06
CA PRO A 274 51.02 -5.98 -35.27
C PRO A 274 50.32 -7.35 -35.43
N ASP A 275 51.06 -8.39 -35.87
CA ASP A 275 50.53 -9.60 -36.49
C ASP A 275 49.96 -10.64 -35.49
N SER A 276 49.18 -10.20 -34.49
CA SER A 276 48.58 -11.08 -33.47
C SER A 276 47.19 -10.69 -32.95
N GLN A 277 46.53 -9.65 -33.49
CA GLN A 277 45.29 -9.11 -32.89
C GLN A 277 43.99 -9.88 -33.21
N ASP A 278 43.94 -10.69 -34.27
CA ASP A 278 42.70 -11.39 -34.66
C ASP A 278 42.23 -12.43 -33.60
N ASP A 279 43.16 -13.12 -32.93
CA ASP A 279 42.81 -14.03 -31.82
C ASP A 279 42.33 -13.29 -30.56
N LEU A 280 42.79 -12.04 -30.35
CA LEU A 280 42.49 -11.29 -29.14
C LEU A 280 41.04 -10.78 -29.13
N GLN A 281 40.50 -10.41 -30.29
CA GLN A 281 39.11 -9.96 -30.42
C GLN A 281 38.11 -11.12 -30.15
N SER A 282 38.49 -12.35 -30.48
CA SER A 282 37.76 -13.58 -30.13
C SER A 282 37.68 -13.82 -28.61
N GLN A 283 38.79 -13.63 -27.89
CA GLN A 283 38.84 -13.79 -26.42
C GLN A 283 37.99 -12.74 -25.69
N CYS A 284 37.97 -11.48 -26.13
CA CYS A 284 37.12 -10.46 -25.53
C CYS A 284 35.62 -10.74 -25.68
N TYR A 285 35.18 -11.32 -26.80
CA TYR A 285 33.76 -11.67 -27.01
C TYR A 285 33.32 -12.87 -26.14
N SER A 286 34.17 -13.87 -25.97
CA SER A 286 33.87 -15.03 -25.11
C SER A 286 33.86 -14.68 -23.62
N GLN A 287 34.75 -13.81 -23.15
CA GLN A 287 34.72 -13.35 -21.75
C GLN A 287 33.50 -12.45 -21.43
N MET A 288 33.08 -11.56 -22.35
CA MET A 288 31.97 -10.63 -22.05
C MET A 288 30.59 -11.29 -22.02
N ASN A 289 30.36 -12.40 -22.72
CA ASN A 289 29.04 -13.05 -22.72
C ASN A 289 28.74 -13.76 -21.38
N MET A 290 29.78 -14.19 -20.65
CA MET A 290 29.67 -14.83 -19.33
C MET A 290 28.93 -13.95 -18.30
N ASN A 291 29.15 -12.63 -18.31
CA ASN A 291 28.68 -11.74 -17.25
C ASN A 291 27.15 -11.59 -17.19
N ASN A 292 26.43 -11.68 -18.32
CA ASN A 292 24.97 -11.52 -18.35
C ASN A 292 24.25 -12.71 -17.72
N ASN A 293 24.65 -13.92 -18.09
CA ASN A 293 24.08 -15.15 -17.55
C ASN A 293 24.44 -15.30 -16.06
N GLN A 294 25.64 -14.87 -15.65
CA GLN A 294 26.02 -14.76 -14.24
C GLN A 294 25.15 -13.75 -13.46
N TYR A 295 24.83 -12.58 -14.02
CA TYR A 295 23.94 -11.60 -13.38
C TYR A 295 22.51 -12.14 -13.21
N ILE A 296 21.92 -12.72 -14.26
CA ILE A 296 20.57 -13.31 -14.18
C ILE A 296 20.54 -14.47 -13.16
N LEU A 297 21.58 -15.31 -13.15
CA LEU A 297 21.74 -16.37 -12.15
C LEU A 297 21.90 -15.81 -10.72
N LEU A 298 22.59 -14.69 -10.53
CA LEU A 298 22.72 -14.02 -9.24
C LEU A 298 21.38 -13.45 -8.76
N CYS A 299 20.62 -12.77 -9.63
CA CYS A 299 19.26 -12.32 -9.31
C CYS A 299 18.32 -13.49 -9.01
N SER A 300 18.40 -14.59 -9.76
CA SER A 300 17.64 -15.83 -9.49
C SER A 300 17.98 -16.42 -8.12
N LYS A 301 19.28 -16.57 -7.79
CA LYS A 301 19.73 -17.03 -6.47
C LYS A 301 19.24 -16.12 -5.35
N ASN A 302 19.31 -14.80 -5.52
CA ASN A 302 18.86 -13.82 -4.53
C ASN A 302 17.33 -13.83 -4.35
N ALA A 303 16.56 -14.01 -5.44
CA ALA A 303 15.10 -14.14 -5.40
C ALA A 303 14.67 -15.43 -4.67
N HIS A 304 15.28 -16.57 -5.01
CA HIS A 304 15.02 -17.84 -4.31
C HIS A 304 15.42 -17.78 -2.82
N TYR A 305 16.58 -17.22 -2.50
CA TYR A 305 17.04 -17.04 -1.12
C TYR A 305 16.07 -16.16 -0.32
N LEU A 306 15.59 -15.05 -0.89
CA LEU A 306 14.58 -14.21 -0.24
C LEU A 306 13.24 -14.95 -0.08
N LEU A 307 12.79 -15.70 -1.08
CA LEU A 307 11.54 -16.45 -1.02
C LEU A 307 11.59 -17.47 0.14
N ILE A 308 12.68 -18.23 0.24
CA ILE A 308 12.93 -19.17 1.34
C ILE A 308 12.97 -18.44 2.68
N ASN A 309 13.72 -17.34 2.80
CA ASN A 309 13.75 -16.54 4.03
C ASN A 309 12.35 -16.02 4.42
N THR A 310 11.54 -15.57 3.46
CA THR A 310 10.19 -15.04 3.72
C THR A 310 9.25 -16.15 4.19
N LEU A 311 9.34 -17.35 3.60
CA LEU A 311 8.58 -18.52 4.04
C LEU A 311 8.99 -18.95 5.47
N ILE A 312 10.28 -18.90 5.81
CA ILE A 312 10.78 -19.17 7.17
C ILE A 312 10.27 -18.10 8.16
N THR A 313 10.38 -16.81 7.82
CA THR A 313 9.87 -15.72 8.67
C THR A 313 8.36 -15.83 8.90
N TYR A 314 7.58 -16.13 7.86
CA TYR A 314 6.16 -16.37 7.97
C TYR A 314 5.86 -17.57 8.87
N PHE A 315 6.54 -18.71 8.69
CA PHE A 315 6.36 -19.90 9.53
C PHE A 315 6.70 -19.65 11.02
N LEU A 316 7.74 -18.86 11.30
CA LEU A 316 8.06 -18.43 12.66
C LEU A 316 6.97 -17.50 13.25
N TYR A 317 6.38 -16.62 12.45
CA TYR A 317 5.23 -15.79 12.85
C TYR A 317 3.99 -16.63 13.16
N LEU A 318 3.71 -17.67 12.36
CA LEU A 318 2.64 -18.64 12.63
C LEU A 318 2.84 -19.35 13.98
N ILE A 319 4.04 -19.86 14.24
CA ILE A 319 4.39 -20.50 15.52
C ILE A 319 4.19 -19.52 16.68
N MET A 320 4.63 -18.26 16.54
CA MET A 320 4.46 -17.24 17.57
C MET A 320 2.98 -16.99 17.90
N ILE A 321 2.10 -16.86 16.89
CA ILE A 321 0.64 -16.69 17.11
C ILE A 321 0.06 -17.93 17.82
N ILE A 322 0.42 -19.13 17.37
CA ILE A 322 -0.05 -20.40 17.96
C ILE A 322 0.38 -20.50 19.43
N VAL A 323 1.62 -20.14 19.76
CA VAL A 323 2.12 -20.11 21.15
C VAL A 323 1.40 -19.06 21.99
N ILE A 324 1.11 -17.87 21.45
CA ILE A 324 0.31 -16.84 22.13
C ILE A 324 -1.10 -17.35 22.45
N VAL A 325 -1.76 -18.04 21.50
CA VAL A 325 -3.09 -18.63 21.74
C VAL A 325 -3.01 -19.73 22.80
N ILE A 326 -2.13 -20.73 22.62
CA ILE A 326 -2.03 -21.87 23.55
C ILE A 326 -1.70 -21.42 24.97
N SER A 327 -0.73 -20.51 25.15
CA SER A 327 -0.34 -20.00 26.48
C SER A 327 -1.44 -19.19 27.20
N ASN A 328 -2.51 -18.81 26.51
CA ASN A 328 -3.66 -18.10 27.08
C ASN A 328 -4.89 -19.00 27.33
N ILE A 329 -4.82 -20.31 27.03
CA ILE A 329 -5.92 -21.27 27.29
C ILE A 329 -6.09 -21.52 28.80
N ASP A 330 -5.03 -21.98 29.47
CA ASP A 330 -5.14 -22.57 30.82
C ASP A 330 -5.36 -21.55 31.96
N HIS A 331 -5.26 -20.26 31.67
CA HIS A 331 -4.70 -19.33 32.66
C HIS A 331 -5.68 -18.64 33.62
N LYS A 332 -7.00 -18.75 33.43
CA LYS A 332 -8.02 -18.08 34.27
C LYS A 332 -9.37 -18.80 34.36
N LYS A 333 -10.03 -18.66 35.50
CA LYS A 333 -11.48 -18.91 35.66
C LYS A 333 -12.30 -17.82 34.97
N GLU A 334 -13.47 -18.17 34.45
CA GLU A 334 -14.33 -17.25 33.68
C GLU A 334 -14.84 -16.06 34.51
N GLU A 335 -15.05 -16.25 35.81
CA GLU A 335 -15.63 -15.27 36.73
C GLU A 335 -14.81 -13.96 36.82
N ASP A 336 -13.48 -14.06 36.74
CA ASP A 336 -12.53 -12.93 36.81
C ASP A 336 -12.43 -12.11 35.51
N MET A 337 -13.11 -12.54 34.43
CA MET A 337 -12.99 -11.95 33.09
C MET A 337 -14.23 -11.15 32.66
N ALA A 338 -15.27 -11.08 33.49
CA ALA A 338 -16.50 -10.33 33.21
C ALA A 338 -16.33 -8.82 33.50
N ILE A 339 -16.48 -7.97 32.48
CA ILE A 339 -16.56 -6.51 32.61
C ILE A 339 -17.96 -6.01 32.29
N GLN A 340 -18.49 -5.15 33.15
CA GLN A 340 -19.74 -4.42 32.92
C GLN A 340 -19.45 -3.13 32.12
N SER A 341 -20.17 -2.94 31.03
CA SER A 341 -20.11 -1.73 30.20
C SER A 341 -20.86 -0.55 30.83
N ILE A 342 -20.66 0.65 30.28
CA ILE A 342 -21.40 1.87 30.66
C ILE A 342 -22.93 1.70 30.53
N ASN A 343 -23.39 0.83 29.62
CA ASN A 343 -24.81 0.49 29.44
C ASN A 343 -25.38 -0.43 30.55
N GLY A 344 -24.52 -0.99 31.41
CA GLY A 344 -24.85 -2.04 32.38
C GLY A 344 -24.70 -3.46 31.84
N GLU A 345 -24.49 -3.66 30.54
CA GLU A 345 -24.39 -4.98 29.90
C GLU A 345 -23.05 -5.64 30.24
N TRP A 346 -23.03 -6.95 30.52
CA TRP A 346 -21.81 -7.69 30.83
C TRP A 346 -21.18 -8.32 29.58
N SER A 347 -19.86 -8.25 29.52
CA SER A 347 -19.05 -8.73 28.39
C SER A 347 -17.80 -9.45 28.89
N TYR A 348 -17.32 -10.42 28.11
CA TYR A 348 -16.08 -11.14 28.38
C TYR A 348 -14.88 -10.31 27.91
N LYS A 349 -13.96 -10.00 28.83
CA LYS A 349 -12.69 -9.34 28.48
C LYS A 349 -11.69 -10.40 28.01
N CYS A 350 -11.43 -10.43 26.71
CA CYS A 350 -10.45 -11.36 26.17
C CYS A 350 -9.02 -11.02 26.63
N ASN A 351 -8.26 -12.04 27.07
CA ASN A 351 -6.86 -11.85 27.46
C ASN A 351 -5.95 -11.50 26.27
N LEU A 352 -6.37 -11.84 25.05
CA LEU A 352 -5.60 -11.66 23.83
C LEU A 352 -5.50 -10.19 23.37
N ASP A 353 -6.35 -9.28 23.86
CA ASP A 353 -6.32 -7.84 23.52
C ASP A 353 -4.92 -7.20 23.66
N LYS A 354 -4.14 -7.60 24.67
CA LYS A 354 -2.76 -7.11 24.86
C LYS A 354 -1.82 -7.54 23.75
N TYR A 355 -1.98 -8.77 23.26
CA TYR A 355 -1.19 -9.33 22.18
C TYR A 355 -1.67 -8.78 20.83
N ASP A 356 -2.97 -8.51 20.67
CA ASP A 356 -3.51 -7.90 19.45
C ASP A 356 -2.85 -6.54 19.17
N ILE A 357 -2.78 -5.65 20.16
CA ILE A 357 -2.04 -4.37 20.10
C ILE A 357 -0.61 -4.58 19.60
N PHE A 358 0.10 -5.54 20.19
CA PHE A 358 1.50 -5.83 19.87
C PHE A 358 1.67 -6.33 18.42
N LEU A 359 0.79 -7.20 17.95
CA LEU A 359 0.79 -7.69 16.57
C LEU A 359 0.40 -6.59 15.57
N ASN A 360 -0.62 -5.76 15.85
CA ASN A 360 -0.96 -4.60 15.01
C ASN A 360 0.27 -3.66 14.83
N ILE A 361 1.08 -3.45 15.87
CA ILE A 361 2.31 -2.64 15.79
C ILE A 361 3.37 -3.30 14.90
N ILE A 362 3.53 -4.62 14.98
CA ILE A 362 4.43 -5.40 14.12
C ILE A 362 3.97 -5.35 12.65
N ASP A 363 2.67 -5.48 12.40
CA ASP A 363 2.09 -5.39 11.05
C ASP A 363 2.33 -4.01 10.43
N ILE A 364 2.13 -2.91 11.19
CA ILE A 364 2.47 -1.55 10.75
C ILE A 364 3.96 -1.45 10.37
N PHE A 365 4.85 -2.01 11.18
CA PHE A 365 6.29 -1.98 10.90
C PHE A 365 6.64 -2.74 9.60
N PHE A 366 6.03 -3.90 9.35
CA PHE A 366 6.21 -4.63 8.09
C PHE A 366 5.63 -3.88 6.88
N PHE A 367 4.43 -3.30 6.99
CA PHE A 367 3.88 -2.46 5.91
C PHE A 367 4.75 -1.22 5.65
N LEU A 368 5.36 -0.61 6.67
CA LEU A 368 6.33 0.48 6.48
C LEU A 368 7.56 0.01 5.69
N ILE A 369 8.11 -1.18 5.97
CA ILE A 369 9.21 -1.76 5.17
C ILE A 369 8.79 -1.97 3.71
N ILE A 370 7.57 -2.48 3.47
CA ILE A 370 6.98 -2.67 2.13
C ILE A 370 6.86 -1.32 1.41
N LEU A 371 6.39 -0.26 2.07
CA LEU A 371 6.31 1.09 1.51
C LEU A 371 7.69 1.70 1.21
N PHE A 372 8.67 1.54 2.12
CA PHE A 372 10.02 2.07 1.92
C PHE A 372 10.72 1.42 0.72
N ARG A 373 10.65 0.10 0.56
CA ARG A 373 11.18 -0.59 -0.63
C ARG A 373 10.37 -0.26 -1.88
N GLY A 374 9.04 -0.31 -1.80
CA GLY A 374 8.12 0.03 -2.90
C GLY A 374 8.38 1.41 -3.51
N LYS A 375 8.63 2.42 -2.66
CA LYS A 375 8.99 3.78 -3.10
C LYS A 375 10.23 3.82 -4.00
N GLN A 376 11.22 2.96 -3.76
CA GLN A 376 12.45 2.91 -4.55
C GLN A 376 12.22 2.26 -5.94
N ILE A 377 11.30 1.29 -6.02
CA ILE A 377 10.94 0.56 -7.25
C ILE A 377 10.30 1.47 -8.30
N PHE A 378 9.66 2.58 -7.93
CA PHE A 378 9.04 3.51 -8.91
C PHE A 378 10.01 4.10 -9.96
N ASN A 379 11.33 4.01 -9.73
CA ASN A 379 12.38 4.42 -10.67
C ASN A 379 12.88 3.27 -11.59
N HIS A 380 12.25 2.09 -11.52
CA HIS A 380 12.66 0.90 -12.27
C HIS A 380 11.72 0.66 -13.46
N VAL A 381 12.27 0.14 -14.55
CA VAL A 381 11.56 -0.29 -15.77
C VAL A 381 11.34 -1.80 -15.72
N PHE A 382 10.38 -2.32 -16.52
CA PHE A 382 9.89 -3.70 -16.50
C PHE A 382 9.17 -4.14 -15.21
N ILE A 383 8.80 -3.20 -14.35
CA ILE A 383 7.97 -3.49 -13.18
C ILE A 383 6.51 -3.77 -13.57
N PHE A 384 5.88 -4.71 -12.85
CA PHE A 384 4.44 -4.94 -12.95
C PHE A 384 3.66 -3.73 -12.43
N ILE A 385 2.49 -3.47 -13.02
CA ILE A 385 1.59 -2.40 -12.57
C ILE A 385 0.97 -2.73 -11.20
N SER A 386 0.80 -4.02 -10.86
CA SER A 386 0.36 -4.47 -9.54
C SER A 386 1.26 -3.97 -8.40
N THR A 387 2.57 -3.84 -8.61
CA THR A 387 3.52 -3.24 -7.64
C THR A 387 3.09 -1.83 -7.22
N LYS A 388 2.50 -1.04 -8.13
CA LYS A 388 1.95 0.30 -7.82
C LYS A 388 0.68 0.21 -6.96
N TYR A 389 -0.20 -0.74 -7.24
CA TYR A 389 -1.42 -0.94 -6.45
C TYR A 389 -1.12 -1.50 -5.06
N ILE A 390 -0.13 -2.39 -4.92
CA ILE A 390 0.36 -2.90 -3.63
C ILE A 390 0.82 -1.76 -2.71
N ILE A 391 1.55 -0.77 -3.25
CA ILE A 391 2.02 0.38 -2.48
C ILE A 391 0.83 1.25 -1.99
N TYR A 392 -0.16 1.50 -2.84
CA TYR A 392 -1.35 2.25 -2.41
C TYR A 392 -2.21 1.45 -1.42
N SER A 393 -2.39 0.15 -1.65
CA SER A 393 -3.13 -0.74 -0.76
C SER A 393 -2.44 -0.83 0.61
N SER A 394 -1.12 -0.88 0.66
CA SER A 394 -0.36 -0.86 1.92
C SER A 394 -0.58 0.44 2.72
N CYS A 395 -0.73 1.59 2.06
CA CYS A 395 -1.14 2.82 2.74
C CYS A 395 -2.57 2.74 3.30
N VAL A 396 -3.51 2.18 2.53
CA VAL A 396 -4.91 2.01 2.97
C VAL A 396 -5.00 1.02 4.13
N GLU A 397 -4.31 -0.12 4.05
CA GLU A 397 -4.28 -1.15 5.10
C GLU A 397 -3.68 -0.62 6.40
N ILE A 398 -2.56 0.10 6.36
CA ILE A 398 -2.04 0.76 7.57
C ILE A 398 -3.12 1.64 8.21
N ILE A 399 -3.81 2.46 7.42
CA ILE A 399 -4.76 3.47 7.92
C ILE A 399 -6.06 2.85 8.44
N LEU A 400 -6.63 1.86 7.73
CA LEU A 400 -7.97 1.31 8.01
C LEU A 400 -7.97 -0.03 8.77
N GLY A 401 -6.84 -0.74 8.80
CA GLY A 401 -6.65 -1.98 9.55
C GLY A 401 -5.89 -1.74 10.87
N PRO A 402 -4.60 -2.09 10.97
CA PRO A 402 -3.84 -2.01 12.23
C PRO A 402 -3.91 -0.66 12.98
N LEU A 403 -3.86 0.50 12.30
CA LEU A 403 -3.95 1.80 13.00
C LEU A 403 -5.33 2.05 13.60
N VAL A 404 -6.40 1.63 12.91
CA VAL A 404 -7.78 1.67 13.42
C VAL A 404 -7.91 0.81 14.68
N ASN A 405 -7.34 -0.39 14.68
CA ASN A 405 -7.36 -1.29 15.85
C ASN A 405 -6.64 -0.68 17.08
N LEU A 406 -5.58 0.11 16.84
CA LEU A 406 -4.90 0.86 17.90
C LEU A 406 -5.74 2.05 18.40
N ILE A 407 -6.40 2.78 17.49
CA ILE A 407 -7.29 3.91 17.84
C ILE A 407 -8.52 3.42 18.60
N SER A 408 -9.13 2.30 18.20
CA SER A 408 -10.30 1.72 18.87
C SER A 408 -9.95 1.16 20.24
N PHE A 409 -8.77 0.55 20.41
CA PHE A 409 -8.28 0.15 21.72
C PHE A 409 -8.14 1.35 22.67
N VAL A 410 -7.63 2.49 22.20
CA VAL A 410 -7.45 3.70 23.04
C VAL A 410 -8.77 4.43 23.30
N THR A 411 -9.69 4.49 22.33
CA THR A 411 -10.90 5.33 22.41
C THR A 411 -12.18 4.59 22.83
N LEU A 412 -12.25 3.26 22.66
CA LEU A 412 -13.45 2.44 22.91
C LEU A 412 -13.23 1.30 23.92
N ASN A 413 -12.17 1.34 24.73
CA ASN A 413 -11.87 0.32 25.76
C ASN A 413 -13.06 0.02 26.70
N ASP A 414 -13.83 1.04 27.06
CA ASP A 414 -14.96 0.93 28.00
C ASP A 414 -16.30 0.57 27.29
N GLN A 415 -16.25 0.43 25.96
CA GLN A 415 -17.38 0.09 25.09
C GLN A 415 -17.02 -1.08 24.17
N ILE A 416 -16.77 -2.25 24.76
CA ILE A 416 -16.30 -3.47 24.05
C ILE A 416 -17.16 -3.81 22.82
N PHE A 417 -18.48 -3.68 22.87
CA PHE A 417 -19.36 -3.90 21.71
C PHE A 417 -19.12 -2.86 20.58
N SER A 418 -19.06 -1.57 20.92
CA SER A 418 -18.75 -0.49 19.98
C SER A 418 -17.38 -0.70 19.32
N LYS A 419 -16.38 -1.10 20.11
CA LYS A 419 -15.03 -1.45 19.63
C LYS A 419 -15.08 -2.58 18.61
N ILE A 420 -15.68 -3.73 18.96
CA ILE A 420 -15.77 -4.90 18.08
C ILE A 420 -16.48 -4.57 16.77
N MET A 421 -17.61 -3.83 16.82
CA MET A 421 -18.33 -3.42 15.62
C MET A 421 -17.54 -2.44 14.74
N PHE A 422 -16.86 -1.47 15.35
CA PHE A 422 -16.00 -0.50 14.66
C PHE A 422 -14.83 -1.20 13.96
N ASP A 423 -14.12 -2.09 14.67
CA ASP A 423 -13.03 -2.89 14.13
C ASP A 423 -13.51 -3.78 12.96
N ILE A 424 -14.61 -4.52 13.14
CA ILE A 424 -15.16 -5.39 12.08
C ILE A 424 -15.50 -4.58 10.83
N ILE A 425 -16.20 -3.44 10.97
CA ILE A 425 -16.63 -2.62 9.83
C ILE A 425 -15.40 -2.07 9.07
N LEU A 426 -14.42 -1.50 9.77
CA LEU A 426 -13.29 -0.82 9.12
C LEU A 426 -12.26 -1.78 8.54
N ASN A 427 -11.93 -2.89 9.22
CA ASN A 427 -11.10 -3.94 8.62
C ASN A 427 -11.82 -4.58 7.40
N SER A 428 -13.15 -4.75 7.43
CA SER A 428 -13.91 -5.25 6.26
C SER A 428 -13.82 -4.28 5.07
N ILE A 429 -13.88 -2.96 5.32
CA ILE A 429 -13.71 -1.94 4.28
C ILE A 429 -12.27 -1.95 3.74
N ALA A 430 -11.25 -2.13 4.59
CA ALA A 430 -9.86 -2.25 4.19
C ALA A 430 -9.65 -3.43 3.21
N TYR A 431 -10.07 -4.64 3.62
CA TYR A 431 -9.96 -5.85 2.78
C TYR A 431 -10.76 -5.76 1.48
N LEU A 432 -11.90 -5.06 1.47
CA LEU A 432 -12.67 -4.82 0.24
C LEU A 432 -11.91 -3.89 -0.73
N ILE A 433 -11.32 -2.80 -0.21
CA ILE A 433 -10.49 -1.89 -1.02
C ILE A 433 -9.23 -2.60 -1.53
N LEU A 434 -8.60 -3.45 -0.70
CA LEU A 434 -7.46 -4.30 -1.07
C LEU A 434 -7.84 -5.25 -2.21
N PHE A 435 -8.93 -6.00 -2.08
CA PHE A 435 -9.42 -6.94 -3.08
C PHE A 435 -9.71 -6.26 -4.42
N ILE A 436 -10.41 -5.12 -4.39
CA ILE A 436 -10.68 -4.31 -5.59
C ILE A 436 -9.37 -3.79 -6.20
N SER A 437 -8.47 -3.23 -5.38
CA SER A 437 -7.19 -2.65 -5.85
C SER A 437 -6.26 -3.67 -6.50
N PHE A 438 -6.32 -4.93 -6.07
CA PHE A 438 -5.49 -6.01 -6.61
C PHE A 438 -6.15 -6.75 -7.80
N SER A 439 -7.48 -6.88 -7.81
CA SER A 439 -8.20 -7.71 -8.79
C SER A 439 -8.81 -6.93 -9.95
N TRP A 440 -9.10 -5.63 -9.79
CA TRP A 440 -9.84 -4.84 -10.78
C TRP A 440 -9.15 -4.78 -12.14
N ASP A 441 -7.83 -4.65 -12.21
CA ASP A 441 -7.12 -4.61 -13.49
C ASP A 441 -7.22 -5.96 -14.24
N LYS A 442 -7.11 -7.08 -13.52
CA LYS A 442 -7.26 -8.43 -14.09
C LYS A 442 -8.69 -8.66 -14.60
N ILE A 443 -9.69 -8.35 -13.78
CA ILE A 443 -11.10 -8.48 -14.14
C ILE A 443 -11.42 -7.62 -15.38
N TYR A 444 -10.96 -6.36 -15.41
CA TYR A 444 -11.13 -5.47 -16.55
C TYR A 444 -10.52 -6.05 -17.84
N TYR A 445 -9.25 -6.46 -17.82
CA TYR A 445 -8.58 -6.97 -19.02
C TYR A 445 -9.15 -8.32 -19.48
N ILE A 446 -9.58 -9.19 -18.56
CA ILE A 446 -10.31 -10.42 -18.90
C ILE A 446 -11.64 -10.11 -19.60
N LEU A 447 -12.44 -9.16 -19.08
CA LEU A 447 -13.74 -8.77 -19.66
C LEU A 447 -13.61 -8.20 -21.08
N ILE A 448 -12.58 -7.40 -21.36
CA ILE A 448 -12.31 -6.89 -22.72
C ILE A 448 -11.53 -7.87 -23.62
N LYS A 449 -11.34 -9.12 -23.17
CA LYS A 449 -10.59 -10.20 -23.86
C LYS A 449 -9.09 -9.93 -24.10
N GLU A 450 -8.53 -8.90 -23.46
CA GLU A 450 -7.09 -8.62 -23.44
C GLU A 450 -6.36 -9.29 -22.26
N GLY A 451 -7.03 -10.17 -21.50
CA GLY A 451 -6.47 -10.81 -20.29
C GLY A 451 -5.12 -11.52 -20.50
N ASN A 452 -4.86 -12.02 -21.72
CA ASN A 452 -3.61 -12.67 -22.13
C ASN A 452 -2.58 -11.70 -22.75
N ASN A 453 -2.93 -10.44 -22.98
CA ASN A 453 -2.02 -9.44 -23.55
C ASN A 453 -1.05 -8.94 -22.47
N THR A 454 0.08 -9.63 -22.32
CA THR A 454 1.11 -9.36 -21.30
C THR A 454 1.52 -7.89 -21.21
N SER A 455 1.52 -7.16 -22.34
CA SER A 455 1.91 -5.74 -22.40
C SER A 455 1.04 -4.80 -21.53
N VAL A 456 -0.21 -5.16 -21.23
CA VAL A 456 -1.11 -4.32 -20.43
C VAL A 456 -0.77 -4.30 -18.93
N TYR A 457 -0.01 -5.28 -18.46
CA TYR A 457 0.35 -5.42 -17.04
C TYR A 457 1.73 -4.87 -16.69
N PHE A 458 2.54 -4.48 -17.66
CA PHE A 458 3.90 -3.96 -17.45
C PHE A 458 3.98 -2.45 -17.65
N ARG A 459 4.68 -1.75 -16.76
CA ARG A 459 4.96 -0.32 -16.92
C ARG A 459 6.14 -0.12 -17.89
N PHE A 460 5.93 -0.41 -19.16
CA PHE A 460 6.89 -0.11 -20.21
C PHE A 460 6.66 1.28 -20.82
N LYS A 461 7.20 2.32 -20.17
CA LYS A 461 7.18 3.68 -20.73
C LYS A 461 8.46 3.96 -21.51
N ARG A 462 8.39 3.79 -22.83
CA ARG A 462 9.24 4.52 -23.78
C ARG A 462 8.40 5.47 -24.61
N HIS A 463 8.95 6.65 -24.84
CA HIS A 463 8.49 7.55 -25.89
C HIS A 463 9.44 7.40 -27.09
N GLU A 464 8.99 7.69 -28.29
CA GLU A 464 9.90 7.84 -29.43
C GLU A 464 10.76 9.10 -29.28
N LYS A 465 11.90 9.17 -30.00
CA LYS A 465 12.71 10.38 -30.00
C LYS A 465 11.96 11.49 -30.71
N CYS A 466 11.77 12.62 -30.03
CA CYS A 466 11.17 13.80 -30.63
C CYS A 466 12.10 14.37 -31.70
N LEU A 467 11.87 14.06 -32.98
CA LEU A 467 12.76 14.48 -34.08
C LEU A 467 12.99 16.01 -34.08
N ILE A 468 11.95 16.79 -33.74
CA ILE A 468 12.01 18.26 -33.64
C ILE A 468 12.95 18.76 -32.53
N HIS A 469 12.97 18.09 -31.37
CA HIS A 469 13.68 18.55 -30.16
C HIS A 469 14.85 17.63 -29.76
N ASN A 470 15.17 16.63 -30.59
CA ASN A 470 16.13 15.54 -30.36
C ASN A 470 16.02 14.86 -28.96
N SER A 471 14.81 14.82 -28.37
CA SER A 471 14.59 14.58 -26.93
C SER A 471 13.38 13.68 -26.64
N TYR A 472 13.50 12.76 -25.68
CA TYR A 472 12.43 11.83 -25.29
C TYR A 472 11.43 12.41 -24.28
N ARG A 473 11.65 13.67 -23.87
CA ARG A 473 10.86 14.39 -22.86
C ARG A 473 10.29 15.71 -23.38
N CYS A 474 10.28 15.91 -24.70
CA CYS A 474 9.64 17.08 -25.32
C CYS A 474 8.11 17.01 -25.15
N GLY A 475 7.41 18.15 -25.16
CA GLY A 475 5.95 18.21 -25.03
C GLY A 475 5.14 17.79 -26.27
N CYS A 476 5.76 17.20 -27.29
CA CYS A 476 5.07 16.78 -28.51
C CYS A 476 4.33 15.44 -28.32
N LYS A 477 3.33 15.18 -29.18
CA LYS A 477 2.68 13.87 -29.28
C LYS A 477 3.61 12.89 -30.00
N LEU A 478 4.44 12.20 -29.22
CA LEU A 478 5.36 11.15 -29.68
C LEU A 478 4.59 9.85 -29.88
N GLY A 479 4.97 9.06 -30.89
CA GLY A 479 4.38 7.74 -31.12
C GLY A 479 4.71 6.77 -29.99
N LYS A 480 3.88 5.74 -29.87
CA LYS A 480 4.19 4.57 -29.04
C LYS A 480 4.83 3.51 -29.93
N ARG A 481 6.08 3.17 -29.65
CA ARG A 481 6.84 2.15 -30.38
C ARG A 481 6.52 0.76 -29.84
N ASP A 482 5.30 0.28 -30.08
CA ASP A 482 4.73 -0.86 -29.35
C ASP A 482 5.22 -2.25 -29.83
N LYS A 483 5.46 -2.45 -31.14
CA LYS A 483 5.68 -3.78 -31.74
C LYS A 483 6.80 -4.61 -31.10
N ASN A 484 7.99 -4.05 -30.89
CA ASN A 484 9.16 -4.83 -30.46
C ASN A 484 9.19 -5.11 -28.94
N ASN A 485 8.26 -4.54 -28.17
CA ASN A 485 8.28 -4.67 -26.71
C ASN A 485 7.81 -6.05 -26.24
N LYS A 486 7.02 -6.76 -27.07
CA LYS A 486 6.45 -8.07 -26.75
C LYS A 486 7.55 -9.11 -26.43
N ILE A 487 8.58 -9.23 -27.28
CA ILE A 487 9.67 -10.19 -27.12
C ILE A 487 10.42 -9.98 -25.80
N PHE A 488 10.71 -8.73 -25.43
CA PHE A 488 11.38 -8.40 -24.17
C PHE A 488 10.51 -8.70 -22.95
N ILE A 489 9.18 -8.53 -23.06
CA ILE A 489 8.23 -8.87 -22.01
C ILE A 489 8.09 -10.39 -21.87
N GLU A 490 8.11 -11.14 -22.96
CA GLU A 490 8.06 -12.61 -22.95
C GLU A 490 9.35 -13.21 -22.36
N LYS A 491 10.55 -12.72 -22.75
CA LYS A 491 11.81 -13.13 -22.11
C LYS A 491 11.93 -12.67 -20.64
N TYR A 492 11.34 -11.53 -20.26
CA TYR A 492 11.22 -11.15 -18.85
C TYR A 492 10.30 -12.12 -18.08
N LEU A 493 9.17 -12.52 -18.67
CA LEU A 493 8.20 -13.42 -18.05
C LEU A 493 8.72 -14.85 -17.89
N SER A 494 9.53 -15.39 -18.82
CA SER A 494 10.14 -16.71 -18.64
C SER A 494 11.10 -16.73 -17.45
N ILE A 495 11.99 -15.72 -17.35
CA ILE A 495 12.90 -15.53 -16.22
C ILE A 495 12.11 -15.39 -14.91
N TYR A 496 11.10 -14.50 -14.88
CA TYR A 496 10.30 -14.25 -13.68
C TYR A 496 9.52 -15.49 -13.23
N SER A 497 8.85 -16.18 -14.16
CA SER A 497 8.02 -17.36 -13.90
C SER A 497 8.83 -18.43 -13.17
N TYR A 498 9.97 -18.81 -13.74
CA TYR A 498 10.85 -19.83 -13.15
C TYR A 498 11.51 -19.33 -11.85
N CYS A 499 11.93 -18.07 -11.74
CA CYS A 499 12.44 -17.53 -10.48
C CYS A 499 11.38 -17.44 -9.36
N SER A 500 10.09 -17.59 -9.69
CA SER A 500 8.99 -17.71 -8.73
C SER A 500 8.65 -19.16 -8.37
N THR A 501 9.22 -20.17 -9.05
CA THR A 501 9.03 -21.60 -8.78
C THR A 501 10.30 -22.23 -8.18
N PRO A 502 10.52 -22.14 -6.85
CA PRO A 502 11.77 -22.61 -6.22
C PRO A 502 11.97 -24.14 -6.26
N PHE A 503 10.90 -24.90 -6.51
CA PHE A 503 10.89 -26.35 -6.49
C PHE A 503 10.10 -26.89 -7.68
N HIS A 504 10.67 -27.85 -8.40
CA HIS A 504 9.96 -28.59 -9.45
C HIS A 504 9.79 -30.06 -9.06
N PHE A 505 8.57 -30.58 -9.19
CA PHE A 505 8.27 -31.99 -9.05
C PHE A 505 8.50 -32.69 -10.40
N ILE A 506 9.57 -33.47 -10.52
CA ILE A 506 9.90 -34.21 -11.75
C ILE A 506 9.96 -35.70 -11.38
N ASN A 507 9.08 -36.49 -12.00
CA ASN A 507 8.93 -37.94 -11.77
C ASN A 507 8.77 -38.28 -10.28
N GLY A 508 7.88 -37.57 -9.58
CA GLY A 508 7.58 -37.74 -8.16
C GLY A 508 8.67 -37.25 -7.20
N LYS A 509 9.82 -36.77 -7.69
CA LYS A 509 10.91 -36.24 -6.86
C LYS A 509 10.93 -34.71 -6.92
N ILE A 510 11.02 -34.08 -5.76
CA ILE A 510 11.37 -32.66 -5.66
C ILE A 510 12.82 -32.50 -6.11
N LYS A 511 13.04 -31.68 -7.14
CA LYS A 511 14.37 -31.23 -7.53
C LYS A 511 14.50 -29.75 -7.20
N SER A 512 15.60 -29.40 -6.52
CA SER A 512 16.08 -28.01 -6.48
C SER A 512 16.60 -27.60 -7.85
N TYR A 513 16.52 -26.30 -8.13
CA TYR A 513 16.77 -25.76 -9.46
C TYR A 513 18.29 -25.70 -9.76
N ASN A 514 18.74 -26.34 -10.84
CA ASN A 514 20.14 -26.31 -11.30
C ASN A 514 20.39 -25.05 -12.13
N SER A 515 21.41 -24.25 -11.81
CA SER A 515 21.77 -23.03 -12.53
C SER A 515 21.81 -23.14 -14.06
N ASN A 516 22.21 -24.30 -14.57
CA ASN A 516 22.51 -24.48 -15.98
C ASN A 516 21.24 -24.44 -16.85
N SER A 517 20.09 -24.92 -16.34
CA SER A 517 18.83 -24.86 -17.10
C SER A 517 18.17 -23.48 -17.10
N ILE A 518 18.73 -22.47 -16.42
CA ILE A 518 18.41 -21.06 -16.71
C ILE A 518 19.00 -20.67 -18.06
N ILE A 519 20.25 -21.07 -18.31
CA ILE A 519 21.02 -20.70 -19.51
C ILE A 519 20.37 -21.30 -20.75
N GLU A 520 19.99 -22.57 -20.68
CA GLU A 520 19.21 -23.28 -21.72
C GLU A 520 17.91 -22.52 -22.11
N ILE A 521 17.22 -21.90 -21.13
CA ILE A 521 15.98 -21.12 -21.35
C ILE A 521 16.24 -19.69 -21.83
N LEU A 522 17.45 -19.15 -21.63
CA LEU A 522 17.85 -17.83 -22.15
C LEU A 522 18.33 -17.91 -23.60
N GLU A 523 18.94 -19.03 -23.98
CA GLU A 523 19.49 -19.31 -25.31
C GLU A 523 18.42 -19.76 -26.33
N SER A 524 17.26 -20.25 -25.86
CA SER A 524 16.01 -20.37 -26.64
C SER A 524 15.31 -19.03 -26.87
#